data_AF-A0A1F9RDR2-F1
#
_entry.id   AF-A0A1F9RDR2-F1
#
_cell.length_a   1.000
_cell.length_b   1.000
_cell.length_c   1.000
_cell.angle_alpha   90.00
_cell.angle_beta   90.00
_cell.angle_gamma   90.00
#
_symmetry.space_group_name_H-M   'P 1'
#
loop_
_entity.id
_entity.type
_entity.pdbx_description
1 polymer ?
#
loop_
_entity_poly.entity_id
_entity_poly.type
_entity_poly.pdbx_seq_one_letter_code
_entity_poly.pdbx_strand_id
1 'polypeptide(L)'
;MKKFLSIAIIAAAAANAGAVSFDDLAVTAAELRLTAAEAPAAVTPPVPEPVKLKIGVISKAERKEYITRAETWRPETKLNTAAIDFKTGPYGKMKYAPEELVTCGYVPMKEAYDEGRPNGTTRKFKCRDAKGKEFKVKYGSDNGELMTEVASSWIMTAIGAYADRMYPVRLNCPDCPSDPFKDESDRGAWTQGQMVVIEDKIGERMEYKPNSGIGFDEFHLMNDRVGAEALSGLAHFLGNSDNKAPNQAIACQKDDVVAGPGGKAACAKPVAYMQDMGISFGGHKFYHNSRMDFDRWAKEKIWDDPRACVMNLKATHTSSINGTDPSGRDMHQIGEQARQLLITRLSLLSRQQLTDIFTAARAPLREPRHSAGEWADLFLSRVEKLRSPMGAKTPAGFACPYSVVPPNSAPQPDPFGN
;
A
#
# COMPACT_ATOMS: atom_id res chain seq x y z
N MET A 1 -29.36 -62.18 -11.70
CA MET A 1 -28.67 -61.11 -12.46
C MET A 1 -29.01 -59.77 -11.81
N LYS A 2 -27.98 -58.96 -11.49
CA LYS A 2 -28.02 -57.51 -11.16
C LYS A 2 -28.73 -57.12 -9.84
N LYS A 3 -28.26 -56.20 -9.00
CA LYS A 3 -26.98 -55.49 -8.78
C LYS A 3 -27.14 -54.89 -7.37
N PHE A 4 -26.17 -55.10 -6.47
CA PHE A 4 -26.04 -54.35 -5.22
C PHE A 4 -25.65 -52.90 -5.55
N LEU A 5 -26.23 -51.92 -4.86
CA LEU A 5 -25.74 -50.55 -4.85
C LEU A 5 -25.54 -50.13 -3.38
N SER A 6 -24.28 -50.23 -2.93
CA SER A 6 -23.84 -49.70 -1.64
C SER A 6 -23.57 -48.20 -1.81
N ILE A 7 -24.26 -47.39 -1.01
CA ILE A 7 -24.00 -45.95 -0.88
C ILE A 7 -22.81 -45.79 0.07
N ALA A 8 -21.67 -45.39 -0.48
CA ALA A 8 -20.50 -45.00 0.32
C ALA A 8 -20.68 -43.56 0.81
N ILE A 9 -20.74 -43.39 2.13
CA ILE A 9 -20.64 -42.09 2.80
C ILE A 9 -19.16 -41.68 2.74
N ILE A 10 -18.84 -40.72 1.88
CA ILE A 10 -17.53 -40.05 1.90
C ILE A 10 -17.59 -39.00 3.01
N ALA A 11 -17.02 -39.32 4.17
CA ALA A 11 -16.67 -38.33 5.16
C ALA A 11 -15.54 -37.47 4.57
N ALA A 12 -15.85 -36.21 4.25
CA ALA A 12 -14.84 -35.24 3.86
C ALA A 12 -13.92 -34.97 5.07
N ALA A 13 -12.67 -35.40 4.97
CA ALA A 13 -11.62 -34.95 5.87
C ALA A 13 -11.41 -33.45 5.63
N ALA A 14 -11.88 -32.62 6.57
CA ALA A 14 -11.49 -31.23 6.64
C ALA A 14 -9.97 -31.21 6.90
N ALA A 15 -9.19 -30.86 5.88
CA ALA A 15 -7.78 -30.58 6.05
C ALA A 15 -7.67 -29.35 6.96
N ASN A 16 -7.12 -29.56 8.16
CA ASN A 16 -6.67 -28.48 9.01
C ASN A 16 -5.74 -27.57 8.20
N ALA A 17 -6.22 -26.38 7.84
CA ALA A 17 -5.34 -25.28 7.50
C ALA A 17 -4.54 -25.00 8.77
N GLY A 18 -3.31 -25.54 8.83
CA GLY A 18 -2.42 -25.33 9.95
C GLY A 18 -2.29 -23.83 10.19
N ALA A 19 -2.79 -23.36 11.32
CA ALA A 19 -2.45 -22.03 11.81
C ALA A 19 -0.92 -22.00 11.91
N VAL A 20 -0.29 -21.12 11.15
CA VAL A 20 1.15 -20.86 11.31
C VAL A 20 1.31 -20.34 12.73
N SER A 21 2.01 -21.11 13.56
CA SER A 21 2.38 -20.68 14.92
C SER A 21 3.44 -19.60 14.79
N PHE A 22 3.04 -18.35 15.05
CA PHE A 22 3.97 -17.22 15.06
C PHE A 22 4.87 -17.22 16.32
N ASP A 23 4.57 -18.07 17.31
CA ASP A 23 5.36 -18.21 18.53
C ASP A 23 6.74 -18.87 18.29
N ASP A 24 6.93 -19.53 17.13
CA ASP A 24 8.19 -20.19 16.74
C ASP A 24 9.10 -19.30 15.87
N LEU A 25 8.82 -18.00 15.72
CA LEU A 25 9.64 -17.08 14.91
C LEU A 25 10.97 -16.66 15.57
N ALA A 26 11.32 -17.22 16.72
CA ALA A 26 12.59 -16.98 17.38
C ALA A 26 13.74 -17.38 16.45
N VAL A 27 14.68 -16.45 16.19
CA VAL A 27 15.84 -16.77 15.37
C VAL A 27 16.69 -17.81 16.08
N THR A 28 16.94 -18.92 15.39
CA THR A 28 17.83 -19.95 15.93
C THR A 28 19.29 -19.52 15.81
N ALA A 29 20.14 -19.99 16.72
CA ALA A 29 21.58 -19.81 16.59
C ALA A 29 22.13 -20.40 15.27
N ALA A 30 21.46 -21.40 14.71
CA ALA A 30 21.80 -21.98 13.41
C ALA A 30 21.50 -21.02 12.24
N GLU A 31 20.32 -20.38 12.24
CA GLU A 31 19.98 -19.33 11.25
C GLU A 31 20.95 -18.15 11.34
N LEU A 32 21.27 -17.67 12.55
CA LEU A 32 22.25 -16.61 12.74
C LEU A 32 23.64 -17.02 12.22
N ARG A 33 24.10 -18.25 12.47
CA ARG A 33 25.39 -18.74 11.96
C ARG A 33 25.42 -18.86 10.44
N LEU A 34 24.33 -19.31 9.81
CA LEU A 34 24.22 -19.38 8.36
C LEU A 34 24.30 -17.99 7.73
N THR A 35 23.63 -16.99 8.31
CA THR A 35 23.72 -15.60 7.83
C THR A 35 25.05 -14.91 8.18
N ALA A 36 25.67 -15.22 9.32
CA ALA A 36 26.96 -14.67 9.72
C ALA A 36 28.14 -15.20 8.87
N ALA A 37 28.01 -16.39 8.29
CA ALA A 37 28.96 -16.90 7.30
C ALA A 37 28.92 -16.09 5.99
N GLU A 38 27.82 -15.36 5.74
CA GLU A 38 27.67 -14.33 4.70
C GLU A 38 27.89 -12.91 5.26
N ALA A 39 28.77 -12.74 6.25
CA ALA A 39 29.21 -11.43 6.69
C ALA A 39 29.60 -10.57 5.47
N PRO A 40 29.19 -9.29 5.40
CA PRO A 40 29.50 -8.45 4.26
C PRO A 40 31.01 -8.42 4.06
N ALA A 41 31.47 -9.03 2.98
CA ALA A 41 32.86 -8.94 2.57
C ALA A 41 33.25 -7.46 2.48
N ALA A 42 34.52 -7.16 2.76
CA ALA A 42 35.07 -5.82 2.57
C ALA A 42 34.62 -5.27 1.21
N VAL A 43 33.92 -4.13 1.25
CA VAL A 43 33.29 -3.51 0.09
C VAL A 43 34.35 -3.35 -1.00
N THR A 44 34.29 -4.18 -2.04
CA THR A 44 35.05 -3.94 -3.25
C THR A 44 34.51 -2.67 -3.89
N PRO A 45 35.39 -1.73 -4.31
CA PRO A 45 34.93 -0.49 -4.93
C PRO A 45 34.04 -0.82 -6.14
N PRO A 46 32.92 -0.11 -6.32
CA PRO A 46 31.94 -0.44 -7.34
C PRO A 46 32.59 -0.39 -8.72
N VAL A 47 32.42 -1.47 -9.50
CA VAL A 47 32.62 -1.44 -10.94
C VAL A 47 31.72 -0.31 -11.48
N PRO A 48 32.22 0.61 -12.33
CA PRO A 48 31.41 1.70 -12.85
C PRO A 48 30.18 1.13 -13.56
N GLU A 49 29.00 1.26 -12.94
CA GLU A 49 27.75 0.92 -13.60
C GLU A 49 27.58 1.86 -14.80
N PRO A 50 27.02 1.38 -15.93
CA PRO A 50 26.63 2.27 -17.01
C PRO A 50 25.74 3.38 -16.45
N VAL A 51 26.00 4.63 -16.88
CA VAL A 51 25.30 5.82 -16.39
C VAL A 51 23.80 5.66 -16.62
N LYS A 52 23.07 5.29 -15.56
CA LYS A 52 21.61 5.20 -15.58
C LYS A 52 21.06 6.61 -15.62
N LEU A 53 20.22 6.89 -16.62
CA LEU A 53 19.44 8.14 -16.69
C LEU A 53 18.61 8.28 -15.40
N LYS A 54 18.72 9.42 -14.73
CA LYS A 54 17.94 9.77 -13.54
C LYS A 54 17.12 11.02 -13.81
N ILE A 55 15.83 10.99 -13.47
CA ILE A 55 14.92 12.14 -13.69
C ILE A 55 15.30 13.31 -12.78
N GLY A 56 15.60 13.03 -11.50
CA GLY A 56 15.93 14.06 -10.53
C GLY A 56 14.76 15.00 -10.22
N VAL A 57 15.08 16.23 -9.81
CA VAL A 57 14.09 17.28 -9.53
C VAL A 57 13.64 17.92 -10.85
N ILE A 58 12.32 18.05 -11.03
CA ILE A 58 11.70 18.61 -12.22
C ILE A 58 11.06 19.98 -11.95
N SER A 59 10.78 20.75 -12.99
CA SER A 59 10.04 22.01 -12.85
C SER A 59 8.56 21.75 -12.51
N LYS A 60 7.87 22.77 -11.96
CA LYS A 60 6.42 22.71 -11.73
C LYS A 60 5.63 22.48 -13.01
N ALA A 61 6.08 23.04 -14.14
CA ALA A 61 5.44 22.90 -15.44
C ALA A 61 5.56 21.46 -15.96
N GLU A 62 6.76 20.87 -15.89
CA GLU A 62 6.99 19.45 -16.22
C GLU A 62 6.17 18.55 -15.30
N ARG A 63 6.11 18.84 -13.99
CA ARG A 63 5.28 18.06 -13.08
C ARG A 63 3.82 18.09 -13.50
N LYS A 64 3.27 19.27 -13.80
CA LYS A 64 1.88 19.41 -14.26
C LYS A 64 1.63 18.56 -15.51
N GLU A 65 2.54 18.59 -16.48
CA GLU A 65 2.50 17.75 -17.68
C GLU A 65 2.46 16.25 -17.33
N TYR A 66 3.35 15.79 -16.46
CA TYR A 66 3.37 14.41 -16.00
C TYR A 66 2.09 14.02 -15.24
N ILE A 67 1.51 14.90 -14.40
CA ILE A 67 0.22 14.64 -13.74
C ILE A 67 -0.84 14.38 -14.79
N THR A 68 -0.93 15.25 -15.80
CA THR A 68 -2.02 15.23 -16.77
C THR A 68 -2.11 13.92 -17.54
N ARG A 69 -0.99 13.26 -17.82
CA ARG A 69 -0.97 11.94 -18.49
C ARG A 69 -0.58 10.77 -17.58
N ALA A 70 -0.56 10.97 -16.27
CA ALA A 70 -0.21 9.90 -15.34
C ALA A 70 -1.26 8.78 -15.36
N GLU A 71 -0.79 7.53 -15.39
CA GLU A 71 -1.65 6.38 -15.16
C GLU A 71 -1.77 6.10 -13.66
N THR A 72 -2.96 5.73 -13.19
CA THR A 72 -3.20 5.31 -11.80
C THR A 72 -3.36 3.80 -11.67
N TRP A 73 -3.69 3.12 -12.78
CA TRP A 73 -3.95 1.69 -12.84
C TRP A 73 -3.19 1.05 -13.99
N ARG A 74 -2.72 -0.18 -13.78
CA ARG A 74 -2.25 -1.04 -14.86
C ARG A 74 -3.43 -1.45 -15.76
N PRO A 75 -3.22 -1.54 -17.07
CA PRO A 75 -4.20 -2.10 -17.99
C PRO A 75 -4.63 -3.51 -17.57
N GLU A 76 -5.91 -3.85 -17.71
CA GLU A 76 -6.45 -5.17 -17.34
C GLU A 76 -5.78 -6.30 -18.10
N THR A 77 -5.40 -6.07 -19.35
CA THR A 77 -4.67 -7.00 -20.20
C THR A 77 -3.29 -7.38 -19.66
N LYS A 78 -2.76 -6.63 -18.68
CA LYS A 78 -1.50 -6.90 -17.99
C LYS A 78 -1.70 -7.49 -16.59
N LEU A 79 -2.94 -7.69 -16.16
CA LEU A 79 -3.24 -8.30 -14.87
C LEU A 79 -3.44 -9.81 -15.00
N ASN A 80 -2.78 -10.55 -14.12
CA ASN A 80 -3.00 -11.98 -13.94
C ASN A 80 -3.13 -12.29 -12.44
N THR A 81 -4.07 -11.61 -11.80
CA THR A 81 -4.26 -11.68 -10.33
C THR A 81 -4.51 -13.11 -9.87
N ALA A 82 -5.28 -13.90 -10.63
CA ALA A 82 -5.58 -15.28 -10.29
C ALA A 82 -4.35 -16.18 -10.21
N ALA A 83 -3.27 -15.87 -10.93
CA ALA A 83 -2.03 -16.64 -10.92
C ALA A 83 -1.03 -16.18 -9.84
N ILE A 84 -1.33 -15.13 -9.08
CA ILE A 84 -0.45 -14.65 -8.01
C ILE A 84 -0.57 -15.59 -6.80
N ASP A 85 0.56 -16.17 -6.41
CA ASP A 85 0.72 -16.87 -5.14
C ASP A 85 1.20 -15.91 -4.05
N PHE A 86 0.28 -15.45 -3.21
CA PHE A 86 0.62 -14.51 -2.14
C PHE A 86 1.40 -15.15 -0.99
N LYS A 87 1.54 -16.48 -0.92
CA LYS A 87 2.43 -17.10 0.07
C LYS A 87 3.89 -16.84 -0.26
N THR A 88 4.21 -16.69 -1.55
CA THR A 88 5.54 -16.35 -2.04
C THR A 88 5.68 -14.87 -2.40
N GLY A 89 4.56 -14.16 -2.56
CA GLY A 89 4.46 -12.70 -2.65
C GLY A 89 4.05 -12.18 -4.04
N PRO A 90 3.58 -10.93 -4.14
CA PRO A 90 2.87 -10.45 -5.34
C PRO A 90 3.76 -9.89 -6.45
N TYR A 91 5.06 -9.76 -6.22
CA TYR A 91 5.95 -9.12 -7.17
C TYR A 91 6.57 -10.19 -8.08
N GLY A 92 6.44 -10.02 -9.40
CA GLY A 92 6.89 -11.02 -10.38
C GLY A 92 8.35 -11.47 -10.21
N LYS A 93 9.20 -10.60 -9.66
CA LYS A 93 10.47 -11.00 -9.04
C LYS A 93 10.57 -10.40 -7.65
N MET A 94 10.27 -11.21 -6.63
CA MET A 94 10.46 -10.82 -5.22
C MET A 94 11.93 -10.51 -4.97
N LYS A 95 12.21 -9.36 -4.34
CA LYS A 95 13.56 -9.05 -3.85
C LYS A 95 13.87 -9.84 -2.57
N TYR A 96 12.85 -10.03 -1.74
CA TYR A 96 12.89 -10.79 -0.49
C TYR A 96 11.62 -11.61 -0.39
N ALA A 97 11.71 -12.86 0.06
CA ALA A 97 10.55 -13.68 0.37
C ALA A 97 9.89 -13.22 1.69
N PRO A 98 8.59 -13.51 1.89
CA PRO A 98 7.94 -13.29 3.18
C PRO A 98 8.67 -14.05 4.29
N GLU A 99 8.86 -13.40 5.44
CA GLU A 99 9.57 -13.94 6.63
C GLU A 99 11.07 -14.26 6.44
N GLU A 100 11.64 -13.94 5.27
CA GLU A 100 13.07 -14.09 5.01
C GLU A 100 13.89 -13.36 6.08
N LEU A 101 14.96 -14.00 6.58
CA LEU A 101 15.91 -13.36 7.48
C LEU A 101 16.91 -12.54 6.66
N VAL A 102 16.69 -11.23 6.58
CA VAL A 102 17.54 -10.32 5.82
C VAL A 102 18.65 -9.78 6.72
N THR A 103 19.90 -9.89 6.26
CA THR A 103 21.07 -9.32 6.95
C THR A 103 21.51 -8.00 6.34
N CYS A 104 21.73 -6.98 7.17
CA CYS A 104 22.25 -5.67 6.72
C CYS A 104 23.07 -4.98 7.81
N GLY A 105 23.85 -3.99 7.39
CA GLY A 105 24.53 -3.05 8.29
C GLY A 105 23.75 -1.74 8.45
N TYR A 106 23.79 -1.17 9.65
CA TYR A 106 23.15 0.11 9.94
C TYR A 106 23.80 1.28 9.20
N VAL A 107 22.99 2.17 8.62
CA VAL A 107 23.45 3.44 8.02
C VAL A 107 23.08 4.60 8.96
N PRO A 108 24.07 5.33 9.51
CA PRO A 108 23.82 6.46 10.42
C PRO A 108 22.88 7.52 9.83
N MET A 109 22.06 8.14 10.68
CA MET A 109 21.02 9.07 10.21
C MET A 109 21.58 10.28 9.46
N LYS A 110 22.73 10.80 9.91
CA LYS A 110 23.47 11.90 9.25
C LYS A 110 23.96 11.56 7.85
N GLU A 111 24.19 10.28 7.57
CA GLU A 111 24.58 9.80 6.23
C GLU A 111 23.33 9.49 5.38
N ALA A 112 22.29 8.96 6.02
CA ALA A 112 21.09 8.48 5.37
C ALA A 112 20.10 9.59 4.94
N TYR A 113 20.13 10.75 5.60
CA TYR A 113 19.13 11.80 5.44
C TYR A 113 19.75 13.20 5.47
N ASP A 114 19.26 14.09 4.60
CA ASP A 114 19.79 15.46 4.43
C ASP A 114 19.78 16.29 5.74
N GLU A 115 18.77 16.09 6.59
CA GLU A 115 18.65 16.77 7.90
C GLU A 115 19.22 15.93 9.06
N GLY A 116 19.87 14.80 8.78
CA GLY A 116 20.33 13.85 9.78
C GLY A 116 19.20 13.18 10.58
N ARG A 117 17.98 13.18 10.05
CA ARG A 117 16.82 12.48 10.62
C ARG A 117 15.82 12.07 9.55
N PRO A 118 15.09 10.96 9.75
CA PRO A 118 13.99 10.59 8.88
C PRO A 118 12.81 11.56 9.05
N ASN A 119 12.02 11.74 7.99
CA ASN A 119 10.77 12.52 8.04
C ASN A 119 9.61 11.73 8.69
N GLY A 120 8.54 12.40 9.11
CA GLY A 120 7.34 11.73 9.63
C GLY A 120 7.51 11.08 11.01
N THR A 121 6.52 10.29 11.45
CA THR A 121 6.46 9.72 12.80
C THR A 121 6.67 8.21 12.86
N THR A 122 6.65 7.53 11.71
CA THR A 122 6.91 6.10 11.58
C THR A 122 8.36 5.79 11.92
N ARG A 123 8.57 4.83 12.82
CA ARG A 123 9.89 4.27 13.12
C ARG A 123 10.50 3.65 11.87
N LYS A 124 11.60 4.24 11.41
CA LYS A 124 12.32 3.83 10.20
C LYS A 124 13.78 4.24 10.23
N PHE A 125 14.59 3.52 9.47
CA PHE A 125 15.99 3.82 9.25
C PHE A 125 16.47 3.27 7.90
N LYS A 126 17.73 3.55 7.53
CA LYS A 126 18.38 2.98 6.35
C LYS A 126 19.31 1.86 6.75
N CYS A 127 19.28 0.79 5.97
CA CYS A 127 20.18 -0.34 6.10
C CYS A 127 20.90 -0.56 4.78
N ARG A 128 22.12 -1.11 4.82
CA ARG A 128 22.94 -1.41 3.64
C ARG A 128 23.19 -2.92 3.56
N ASP A 129 22.88 -3.53 2.42
CA ASP A 129 23.19 -4.94 2.19
C ASP A 129 24.68 -5.17 1.87
N ALA A 130 25.09 -6.44 1.78
CA ALA A 130 26.46 -6.84 1.45
C ALA A 130 26.97 -6.35 0.09
N LYS A 131 26.07 -5.91 -0.80
CA LYS A 131 26.43 -5.34 -2.11
C LYS A 131 26.53 -3.81 -2.07
N GLY A 132 26.43 -3.22 -0.87
CA GLY A 132 26.47 -1.77 -0.68
C GLY A 132 25.16 -1.07 -1.03
N LYS A 133 24.07 -1.79 -1.34
CA LYS A 133 22.80 -1.17 -1.68
C LYS A 133 22.03 -0.80 -0.42
N GLU A 134 21.66 0.46 -0.33
CA GLU A 134 20.83 0.98 0.76
C GLU A 134 19.33 0.76 0.50
N PHE A 135 18.59 0.49 1.56
CA PHE A 135 17.14 0.37 1.55
C PHE A 135 16.55 0.84 2.87
N LYS A 136 15.25 1.17 2.85
CA LYS A 136 14.54 1.65 4.04
C LYS A 136 13.92 0.48 4.78
N VAL A 137 14.15 0.44 6.08
CA VAL A 137 13.52 -0.50 7.02
C VAL A 137 12.50 0.28 7.84
N LYS A 138 11.25 -0.19 7.88
CA LYS A 138 10.22 0.25 8.81
C LYS A 138 10.06 -0.83 9.90
N TYR A 139 9.94 -0.43 11.16
CA TYR A 139 9.88 -1.36 12.30
C TYR A 139 8.92 -0.90 13.40
N GLY A 140 8.63 -1.79 14.35
CA GLY A 140 7.65 -1.59 15.42
C GLY A 140 6.34 -2.34 15.16
N SER A 141 5.97 -3.23 16.08
CA SER A 141 4.80 -4.11 15.98
C SER A 141 3.57 -3.61 16.76
N ASP A 142 3.72 -2.53 17.52
CA ASP A 142 2.75 -2.07 18.52
C ASP A 142 1.51 -1.38 17.93
N ASN A 143 1.64 -0.74 16.76
CA ASN A 143 0.61 0.17 16.27
C ASN A 143 -0.13 -0.30 15.01
N GLY A 144 0.20 -1.48 14.46
CA GLY A 144 -0.43 -2.06 13.25
C GLY A 144 -0.02 -1.44 11.91
N GLU A 145 0.90 -0.48 11.91
CA GLU A 145 1.30 0.27 10.71
C GLU A 145 2.00 -0.62 9.67
N LEU A 146 2.96 -1.45 10.09
CA LEU A 146 3.67 -2.37 9.21
C LEU A 146 2.71 -3.34 8.51
N MET A 147 1.72 -3.84 9.25
CA MET A 147 0.73 -4.77 8.74
C MET A 147 -0.15 -4.09 7.68
N THR A 148 -0.51 -2.84 7.95
CA THR A 148 -1.32 -2.03 7.05
C THR A 148 -0.57 -1.75 5.73
N GLU A 149 0.72 -1.41 5.80
CA GLU A 149 1.56 -1.16 4.63
C GLU A 149 1.66 -2.39 3.72
N VAL A 150 1.92 -3.57 4.30
CA VAL A 150 2.03 -4.82 3.55
C VAL A 150 0.70 -5.18 2.92
N ALA A 151 -0.39 -5.23 3.70
CA ALA A 151 -1.71 -5.58 3.19
C ALA A 151 -2.14 -4.62 2.06
N SER A 152 -1.99 -3.31 2.26
CA SER A 152 -2.39 -2.30 1.27
C SER A 152 -1.56 -2.42 -0.01
N SER A 153 -0.24 -2.48 0.10
CA SER A 153 0.67 -2.60 -1.05
C SER A 153 0.38 -3.86 -1.88
N TRP A 154 0.14 -4.99 -1.21
CA TRP A 154 -0.10 -6.26 -1.87
C TRP A 154 -1.47 -6.31 -2.54
N ILE A 155 -2.52 -5.83 -1.86
CA ILE A 155 -3.85 -5.66 -2.47
C ILE A 155 -3.77 -4.74 -3.68
N MET A 156 -3.16 -3.56 -3.55
CA MET A 156 -3.01 -2.59 -4.64
C MET A 156 -2.29 -3.20 -5.85
N THR A 157 -1.18 -3.88 -5.61
CA THR A 157 -0.42 -4.59 -6.67
C THR A 157 -1.29 -5.61 -7.38
N ALA A 158 -2.06 -6.39 -6.62
CA ALA A 158 -2.91 -7.46 -7.13
C ALA A 158 -4.05 -6.93 -8.03
N ILE A 159 -4.65 -5.82 -7.64
CA ILE A 159 -5.77 -5.20 -8.36
C ILE A 159 -5.30 -4.24 -9.46
N GLY A 160 -3.99 -4.05 -9.60
CA GLY A 160 -3.36 -3.24 -10.63
C GLY A 160 -3.19 -1.77 -10.28
N ALA A 161 -3.52 -1.32 -9.07
CA ALA A 161 -3.15 0.01 -8.61
C ALA A 161 -1.63 0.06 -8.38
N TYR A 162 -0.99 1.16 -8.77
CA TYR A 162 0.42 1.37 -8.45
C TYR A 162 0.57 1.62 -6.93
N ALA A 163 1.59 1.03 -6.32
CA ALA A 163 1.95 1.18 -4.91
C ALA A 163 3.42 0.81 -4.70
N ASP A 164 4.09 1.45 -3.75
CA ASP A 164 5.42 1.01 -3.31
C ASP A 164 5.43 -0.44 -2.85
N ARG A 165 6.55 -1.12 -3.06
CA ARG A 165 6.69 -2.53 -2.72
C ARG A 165 7.08 -2.66 -1.26
N MET A 166 6.34 -3.50 -0.53
CA MET A 166 6.53 -3.77 0.88
C MET A 166 6.87 -5.24 1.06
N TYR A 167 8.03 -5.53 1.65
CA TYR A 167 8.51 -6.89 1.90
C TYR A 167 8.45 -7.19 3.41
N PRO A 168 7.52 -8.03 3.89
CA PRO A 168 7.47 -8.45 5.28
C PRO A 168 8.61 -9.45 5.56
N VAL A 169 9.62 -9.04 6.31
CA VAL A 169 10.83 -9.86 6.57
C VAL A 169 11.17 -9.87 8.06
N ARG A 170 12.17 -10.67 8.43
CA ARG A 170 12.86 -10.59 9.73
C ARG A 170 14.22 -9.94 9.51
N LEU A 171 14.68 -9.12 10.45
CA LEU A 171 15.95 -8.39 10.28
C LEU A 171 17.06 -8.86 11.21
N ASN A 172 18.14 -9.36 10.65
CA ASN A 172 19.43 -9.49 11.32
C ASN A 172 20.28 -8.25 11.04
N CYS A 173 20.50 -7.41 12.05
CA CYS A 173 21.34 -6.23 11.96
C CYS A 173 22.27 -6.16 13.18
N PRO A 174 23.46 -6.77 13.11
CA PRO A 174 24.37 -6.92 14.26
C PRO A 174 24.93 -5.61 14.81
N ASP A 175 24.87 -4.50 14.05
CA ASP A 175 25.40 -3.19 14.43
C ASP A 175 24.30 -2.10 14.54
N CYS A 176 23.03 -2.48 14.44
CA CYS A 176 21.91 -1.57 14.62
C CYS A 176 21.74 -1.18 16.10
N PRO A 177 21.45 0.09 16.40
CA PRO A 177 20.93 0.54 17.70
C PRO A 177 19.63 -0.19 18.11
N SER A 178 19.22 -0.10 19.38
CA SER A 178 17.95 -0.71 19.84
C SER A 178 16.71 0.00 19.27
N ASP A 179 16.75 1.33 19.17
CA ASP A 179 15.73 2.18 18.55
C ASP A 179 16.42 3.22 17.63
N PRO A 180 16.84 2.81 16.41
CA PRO A 180 17.60 3.69 15.51
C PRO A 180 16.87 4.99 15.13
N PHE A 181 15.56 5.05 15.35
CA PHE A 181 14.75 6.23 15.05
C PHE A 181 14.87 7.30 16.13
N LYS A 182 15.14 6.91 17.38
CA LYS A 182 15.25 7.83 18.52
C LYS A 182 16.68 8.02 19.02
N ASP A 183 17.47 6.96 19.04
CA ASP A 183 18.83 6.97 19.58
C ASP A 183 19.75 6.03 18.77
N GLU A 184 20.95 6.52 18.48
CA GLU A 184 21.99 5.79 17.76
C GLU A 184 23.16 5.38 18.67
N SER A 185 23.09 5.68 19.98
CA SER A 185 24.20 5.53 20.93
C SER A 185 24.53 4.08 21.28
N ASP A 186 23.57 3.16 21.21
CA ASP A 186 23.68 1.77 21.66
C ASP A 186 23.81 0.77 20.50
N ARG A 187 24.70 1.05 19.54
CA ARG A 187 24.92 0.17 18.37
C ARG A 187 25.17 -1.29 18.78
N GLY A 188 24.48 -2.20 18.09
CA GLY A 188 24.49 -3.63 18.35
C GLY A 188 23.43 -4.13 19.32
N ALA A 189 22.62 -3.23 19.90
CA ALA A 189 21.51 -3.58 20.80
C ALA A 189 20.21 -3.98 20.08
N TRP A 190 20.20 -4.04 18.74
CA TRP A 190 19.03 -4.46 17.96
C TRP A 190 18.56 -5.88 18.32
N THR A 191 17.24 -6.06 18.46
CA THR A 191 16.64 -7.39 18.64
C THR A 191 16.69 -8.16 17.32
N GLN A 192 17.60 -9.13 17.23
CA GLN A 192 17.86 -9.87 16.00
C GLN A 192 16.66 -10.71 15.56
N GLY A 193 16.39 -10.67 14.26
CA GLY A 193 15.24 -11.25 13.57
C GLY A 193 13.88 -10.76 14.03
N GLN A 194 13.80 -9.60 14.69
CA GLN A 194 12.52 -8.94 14.86
C GLN A 194 11.86 -8.67 13.50
N MET A 195 10.54 -8.67 13.53
CA MET A 195 9.69 -8.42 12.37
C MET A 195 9.81 -6.98 11.89
N VAL A 196 10.13 -6.81 10.61
CA VAL A 196 10.20 -5.50 9.95
C VAL A 196 9.51 -5.53 8.58
N VAL A 197 9.43 -4.38 7.94
CA VAL A 197 9.06 -4.24 6.53
C VAL A 197 10.15 -3.47 5.80
N ILE A 198 10.64 -4.03 4.69
CA ILE A 198 11.51 -3.30 3.77
C ILE A 198 10.64 -2.61 2.72
N GLU A 199 10.86 -1.31 2.55
CA GLU A 199 10.20 -0.49 1.52
C GLU A 199 11.11 -0.34 0.29
N ASP A 200 10.56 -0.63 -0.89
CA ASP A 200 11.21 -0.43 -2.19
C ASP A 200 10.31 0.38 -3.11
N LYS A 201 10.85 1.49 -3.64
CA LYS A 201 10.09 2.38 -4.50
C LYS A 201 9.82 1.72 -5.85
N ILE A 202 8.62 1.92 -6.40
CA ILE A 202 8.29 1.38 -7.75
C ILE A 202 9.12 2.02 -8.87
N GLY A 203 9.70 3.19 -8.64
CA GLY A 203 10.39 3.96 -9.65
C GLY A 203 11.02 5.23 -9.09
N GLU A 204 11.57 6.04 -9.99
CA GLU A 204 12.14 7.34 -9.68
C GLU A 204 11.00 8.34 -9.44
N ARG A 205 10.96 8.97 -8.26
CA ARG A 205 9.94 9.99 -7.95
C ARG A 205 10.19 11.24 -8.79
N MET A 206 9.11 11.84 -9.25
CA MET A 206 9.12 13.07 -10.04
C MET A 206 8.67 14.24 -9.17
N GLU A 207 9.63 14.87 -8.51
CA GLU A 207 9.37 15.92 -7.51
C GLU A 207 9.88 17.29 -7.99
N TYR A 208 9.18 18.37 -7.63
CA TYR A 208 9.65 19.74 -7.90
C TYR A 208 10.32 20.40 -6.70
N LYS A 209 10.23 19.74 -5.53
CA LYS A 209 10.94 20.02 -4.29
C LYS A 209 10.91 18.74 -3.44
N PRO A 210 11.84 18.54 -2.50
CA PRO A 210 11.84 17.35 -1.65
C PRO A 210 10.47 17.09 -1.03
N ASN A 211 9.97 15.86 -1.14
CA ASN A 211 8.69 15.41 -0.60
C ASN A 211 7.47 16.17 -1.15
N SER A 212 7.53 16.69 -2.39
CA SER A 212 6.39 17.43 -2.96
C SER A 212 5.14 16.58 -3.20
N GLY A 213 5.31 15.28 -3.45
CA GLY A 213 4.22 14.33 -3.62
C GLY A 213 3.19 14.71 -4.69
N ILE A 214 1.93 14.29 -4.52
CA ILE A 214 0.74 14.71 -5.28
C ILE A 214 -0.51 14.62 -4.40
N GLY A 215 -1.29 15.68 -4.26
CA GLY A 215 -2.54 15.61 -3.50
C GLY A 215 -3.70 15.05 -4.34
N PHE A 216 -4.70 14.45 -3.70
CA PHE A 216 -5.95 14.06 -4.36
C PHE A 216 -6.71 15.27 -4.93
N ASP A 217 -6.50 16.45 -4.37
CA ASP A 217 -6.97 17.72 -4.89
C ASP A 217 -6.33 18.08 -6.25
N GLU A 218 -5.20 17.47 -6.62
CA GLU A 218 -4.56 17.66 -7.94
C GLU A 218 -5.01 16.64 -8.99
N PHE A 219 -5.77 15.61 -8.59
CA PHE A 219 -6.23 14.56 -9.51
C PHE A 219 -7.18 15.10 -10.58
N HIS A 220 -7.76 16.27 -10.36
CA HIS A 220 -8.58 16.94 -11.37
C HIS A 220 -7.81 17.28 -12.66
N LEU A 221 -6.47 17.34 -12.59
CA LEU A 221 -5.59 17.62 -13.72
C LEU A 221 -5.37 16.43 -14.64
N MET A 222 -5.70 15.20 -14.20
CA MET A 222 -5.45 13.96 -14.94
C MET A 222 -6.45 13.78 -16.09
N ASN A 223 -5.96 13.31 -17.25
CA ASN A 223 -6.79 12.93 -18.38
C ASN A 223 -7.64 11.67 -18.06
N ASP A 224 -7.06 10.71 -17.35
CA ASP A 224 -7.79 9.52 -16.84
C ASP A 224 -8.58 9.85 -15.57
N ARG A 225 -9.70 10.55 -15.76
CA ARG A 225 -10.59 10.95 -14.65
C ARG A 225 -11.21 9.76 -13.92
N VAL A 226 -11.52 8.67 -14.64
CA VAL A 226 -12.12 7.46 -14.06
C VAL A 226 -11.12 6.77 -13.13
N GLY A 227 -9.88 6.57 -13.60
CA GLY A 227 -8.83 5.98 -12.79
C GLY A 227 -8.48 6.82 -11.56
N ALA A 228 -8.43 8.14 -11.72
CA ALA A 228 -8.18 9.07 -10.62
C ALA A 228 -9.30 9.05 -9.56
N GLU A 229 -10.57 9.05 -9.97
CA GLU A 229 -11.72 8.89 -9.07
C GLU A 229 -11.72 7.52 -8.38
N ALA A 230 -11.42 6.45 -9.12
CA ALA A 230 -11.32 5.12 -8.54
C ALA A 230 -10.19 5.05 -7.50
N LEU A 231 -9.02 5.63 -7.76
CA LEU A 231 -7.92 5.63 -6.79
C LEU A 231 -8.29 6.43 -5.51
N SER A 232 -9.03 7.53 -5.67
CA SER A 232 -9.61 8.30 -4.55
C SER A 232 -10.63 7.45 -3.77
N GLY A 233 -11.51 6.73 -4.45
CA GLY A 233 -12.45 5.80 -3.84
C GLY A 233 -11.78 4.61 -3.16
N LEU A 234 -10.61 4.15 -3.65
CA LEU A 234 -9.81 3.12 -2.98
C LEU A 234 -9.30 3.63 -1.63
N ALA A 235 -8.84 4.89 -1.56
CA ALA A 235 -8.45 5.51 -0.30
C ALA A 235 -9.62 5.54 0.70
N HIS A 236 -10.83 5.91 0.26
CA HIS A 236 -12.04 5.85 1.08
C HIS A 236 -12.35 4.43 1.54
N PHE A 237 -12.33 3.46 0.62
CA PHE A 237 -12.63 2.06 0.89
C PHE A 237 -11.72 1.46 1.98
N LEU A 238 -10.42 1.74 1.88
CA LEU A 238 -9.40 1.31 2.84
C LEU A 238 -9.44 2.12 4.15
N GLY A 239 -10.14 3.26 4.17
CA GLY A 239 -10.15 4.19 5.30
C GLY A 239 -8.84 4.94 5.46
N ASN A 240 -8.13 5.25 4.37
CA ASN A 240 -6.85 5.94 4.40
C ASN A 240 -7.00 7.44 4.71
N SER A 241 -6.89 7.78 5.99
CA SER A 241 -7.06 9.15 6.50
C SER A 241 -5.79 10.01 6.55
N ASP A 242 -4.60 9.42 6.32
CA ASP A 242 -3.34 10.16 6.18
C ASP A 242 -2.92 10.23 4.71
N ASN A 243 -3.77 10.87 3.92
CA ASN A 243 -3.62 11.00 2.48
C ASN A 243 -3.08 12.38 2.07
N LYS A 244 -2.21 12.97 2.89
CA LYS A 244 -1.50 14.21 2.52
C LYS A 244 -0.67 14.01 1.26
N ALA A 245 -0.50 15.07 0.46
CA ALA A 245 0.21 14.99 -0.82
C ALA A 245 1.57 14.23 -0.78
N PRO A 246 2.45 14.39 0.23
CA PRO A 246 3.69 13.61 0.35
C PRO A 246 3.51 12.08 0.41
N ASN A 247 2.33 11.60 0.84
CA ASN A 247 1.95 10.19 0.96
C ASN A 247 1.33 9.65 -0.35
N GLN A 248 1.37 10.43 -1.42
CA GLN A 248 1.19 9.93 -2.78
C GLN A 248 2.36 10.44 -3.60
N ALA A 249 2.60 9.85 -4.76
CA ALA A 249 3.67 10.32 -5.61
C ALA A 249 3.30 10.17 -7.08
N ILE A 250 4.04 10.94 -7.87
CA ILE A 250 4.21 10.64 -9.29
C ILE A 250 5.60 10.04 -9.44
N ALA A 251 5.71 8.95 -10.16
CA ALA A 251 6.98 8.29 -10.44
C ALA A 251 7.09 7.85 -11.89
N CYS A 252 8.32 7.55 -12.27
CA CYS A 252 8.62 6.83 -13.49
C CYS A 252 9.22 5.47 -13.14
N GLN A 253 8.62 4.40 -13.66
CA GLN A 253 9.24 3.08 -13.56
C GLN A 253 10.53 3.05 -14.37
N LYS A 254 11.49 2.23 -13.93
CA LYS A 254 12.84 2.18 -14.53
C LYS A 254 12.83 1.96 -16.03
N ASP A 255 11.94 1.07 -16.51
CA ASP A 255 11.84 0.70 -17.91
C ASP A 255 11.15 1.79 -18.77
N ASP A 256 10.57 2.81 -18.13
CA ASP A 256 9.90 3.94 -18.79
C ASP A 256 10.73 5.24 -18.73
N VAL A 257 11.94 5.20 -18.15
CA VAL A 257 12.89 6.32 -18.19
C VAL A 257 13.59 6.34 -19.56
N VAL A 258 13.42 7.44 -20.29
CA VAL A 258 13.94 7.61 -21.65
C VAL A 258 14.79 8.87 -21.77
N ALA A 259 15.59 8.98 -22.84
CA ALA A 259 16.27 10.23 -23.18
C ALA A 259 15.25 11.23 -23.72
N GLY A 260 15.12 12.37 -23.04
CA GLY A 260 14.27 13.50 -23.42
C GLY A 260 15.04 14.63 -24.12
N PRO A 261 14.35 15.76 -24.38
CA PRO A 261 14.95 16.92 -25.03
C PRO A 261 16.21 17.42 -24.30
N GLY A 262 17.26 17.73 -25.07
CA GLY A 262 18.54 18.18 -24.51
C GLY A 262 19.31 17.10 -23.73
N GLY A 263 19.00 15.82 -23.93
CA GLY A 263 19.67 14.69 -23.28
C GLY A 263 19.28 14.48 -21.81
N LYS A 264 18.29 15.21 -21.31
CA LYS A 264 17.76 15.03 -19.94
C LYS A 264 16.88 13.80 -19.88
N ALA A 265 16.93 13.06 -18.77
CA ALA A 265 16.01 11.93 -18.56
C ALA A 265 14.55 12.42 -18.51
N ALA A 266 13.65 11.70 -19.18
CA ALA A 266 12.22 11.97 -19.19
C ALA A 266 11.44 10.68 -18.89
N CYS A 267 10.16 10.81 -18.52
CA CYS A 267 9.30 9.66 -18.31
C CYS A 267 8.33 9.44 -19.48
N ALA A 268 8.42 8.28 -20.11
CA ALA A 268 7.49 7.86 -21.16
C ALA A 268 6.10 7.57 -20.59
N LYS A 269 6.03 6.91 -19.43
CA LYS A 269 4.77 6.52 -18.76
C LYS A 269 4.78 6.91 -17.28
N PRO A 270 4.44 8.19 -16.96
CA PRO A 270 4.31 8.61 -15.58
C PRO A 270 3.19 7.83 -14.91
N VAL A 271 3.38 7.48 -13.65
CA VAL A 271 2.35 6.86 -12.83
C VAL A 271 2.09 7.73 -11.61
N ALA A 272 0.82 7.89 -11.25
CA ALA A 272 0.41 8.47 -9.98
C ALA A 272 -0.10 7.37 -9.06
N TYR A 273 0.35 7.36 -7.81
CA TYR A 273 0.15 6.21 -6.94
C TYR A 273 0.11 6.58 -5.46
N MET A 274 -0.56 5.76 -4.67
CA MET A 274 -0.55 5.90 -3.21
C MET A 274 0.66 5.18 -2.63
N GLN A 275 1.27 5.79 -1.63
CA GLN A 275 2.33 5.20 -0.81
C GLN A 275 2.01 5.50 0.66
N ASP A 276 2.83 4.98 1.57
CA ASP A 276 2.69 5.27 3.00
C ASP A 276 1.25 5.00 3.50
N MET A 277 0.76 3.80 3.21
CA MET A 277 -0.63 3.41 3.46
C MET A 277 -0.87 3.02 4.91
N GLY A 278 0.08 3.30 5.80
CA GLY A 278 0.12 2.89 7.20
C GLY A 278 -1.07 3.31 8.07
N ILE A 279 -2.00 4.14 7.59
CA ILE A 279 -3.24 4.52 8.29
C ILE A 279 -4.48 4.05 7.53
N SER A 280 -4.62 2.74 7.38
CA SER A 280 -5.73 2.06 6.70
C SER A 280 -6.24 0.87 7.53
N PHE A 281 -7.32 0.23 7.07
CA PHE A 281 -7.93 -0.95 7.71
C PHE A 281 -8.31 -0.72 9.17
N GLY A 282 -8.84 0.46 9.48
CA GLY A 282 -9.30 0.81 10.81
C GLY A 282 -10.43 1.82 10.75
N GLY A 283 -10.72 2.44 11.89
CA GLY A 283 -11.77 3.42 12.02
C GLY A 283 -11.35 4.62 12.84
N HIS A 284 -12.26 5.57 12.99
CA HIS A 284 -11.94 6.91 13.47
C HIS A 284 -11.29 6.94 14.86
N LYS A 285 -10.21 7.72 14.99
CA LYS A 285 -9.72 8.28 16.26
C LYS A 285 -9.53 9.80 16.09
N PHE A 286 -9.29 10.50 17.20
CA PHE A 286 -9.21 11.97 17.26
C PHE A 286 -8.29 12.62 16.22
N TYR A 287 -7.12 12.02 15.92
CA TYR A 287 -6.13 12.63 15.00
C TYR A 287 -6.06 11.94 13.64
N HIS A 288 -6.19 10.62 13.60
CA HIS A 288 -6.15 9.77 12.41
C HIS A 288 -6.98 8.51 12.65
N ASN A 289 -7.29 7.75 11.61
CA ASN A 289 -7.87 6.42 11.78
C ASN A 289 -6.91 5.49 12.53
N SER A 290 -7.47 4.50 13.22
CA SER A 290 -6.70 3.37 13.71
C SER A 290 -6.10 2.59 12.54
N ARG A 291 -5.05 1.82 12.81
CA ARG A 291 -4.32 1.04 11.82
C ARG A 291 -4.55 -0.42 12.10
N MET A 292 -4.90 -1.19 11.07
CA MET A 292 -5.15 -2.62 11.16
C MET A 292 -6.07 -3.02 12.34
N ASP A 293 -7.12 -2.25 12.57
CA ASP A 293 -8.04 -2.44 13.69
C ASP A 293 -9.35 -3.04 13.16
N PHE A 294 -9.46 -4.36 13.25
CA PHE A 294 -10.56 -5.14 12.69
C PHE A 294 -11.92 -4.62 13.17
N ASP A 295 -12.09 -4.53 14.49
CA ASP A 295 -13.35 -4.17 15.12
C ASP A 295 -13.83 -2.77 14.73
N ARG A 296 -12.90 -1.82 14.62
CA ARG A 296 -13.25 -0.47 14.17
C ARG A 296 -13.57 -0.47 12.68
N TRP A 297 -12.76 -1.11 11.85
CA TRP A 297 -12.99 -1.15 10.41
C TRP A 297 -14.30 -1.88 10.05
N ALA A 298 -14.69 -2.91 10.81
CA ALA A 298 -15.97 -3.59 10.67
C ALA A 298 -17.17 -2.66 10.90
N LYS A 299 -17.03 -1.69 11.81
CA LYS A 299 -18.07 -0.72 12.18
C LYS A 299 -18.09 0.52 11.29
N GLU A 300 -16.98 0.80 10.57
CA GLU A 300 -16.93 1.95 9.66
C GLU A 300 -17.89 1.81 8.49
N LYS A 301 -18.54 2.92 8.16
CA LYS A 301 -19.38 3.02 6.96
C LYS A 301 -18.51 3.08 5.71
N ILE A 302 -19.09 2.71 4.57
CA ILE A 302 -18.49 3.01 3.25
C ILE A 302 -19.13 4.26 2.66
N TRP A 303 -20.42 4.49 2.94
CA TRP A 303 -21.22 5.55 2.36
C TRP A 303 -21.74 6.46 3.47
N ASP A 304 -21.59 7.77 3.30
CA ASP A 304 -22.34 8.78 4.06
C ASP A 304 -23.70 9.01 3.42
N ASP A 305 -23.74 9.10 2.08
CA ASP A 305 -24.97 9.05 1.30
C ASP A 305 -24.81 8.05 0.14
N PRO A 306 -25.39 6.84 0.25
CA PRO A 306 -25.31 5.84 -0.80
C PRO A 306 -26.11 6.20 -2.06
N ARG A 307 -27.11 7.09 -1.99
CA ARG A 307 -27.91 7.49 -3.16
C ARG A 307 -27.19 8.54 -3.98
N ALA A 308 -26.47 9.44 -3.31
CA ALA A 308 -25.61 10.42 -3.95
C ALA A 308 -24.20 9.88 -4.28
N CYS A 309 -23.90 8.63 -3.91
CA CYS A 309 -22.55 8.02 -3.98
C CYS A 309 -21.48 8.85 -3.27
N VAL A 310 -21.81 9.39 -2.10
CA VAL A 310 -20.87 10.08 -1.22
C VAL A 310 -20.26 9.07 -0.26
N MET A 311 -18.96 8.82 -0.43
CA MET A 311 -18.19 7.87 0.36
C MET A 311 -17.79 8.47 1.71
N ASN A 312 -17.77 7.63 2.73
CA ASN A 312 -17.30 8.00 4.05
C ASN A 312 -15.78 7.93 4.09
N LEU A 313 -15.15 9.07 4.42
CA LEU A 313 -13.79 9.12 4.91
C LEU A 313 -13.70 10.34 5.83
N LYS A 314 -13.34 10.12 7.08
CA LYS A 314 -13.13 11.25 7.99
C LYS A 314 -11.80 11.92 7.65
N ALA A 315 -11.89 13.05 6.96
CA ALA A 315 -10.73 13.87 6.64
C ALA A 315 -10.05 14.35 7.92
N THR A 316 -8.73 14.25 7.94
CA THR A 316 -7.88 14.89 8.94
C THR A 316 -7.38 16.22 8.39
N HIS A 317 -6.89 17.12 9.23
CA HIS A 317 -6.40 18.44 8.77
C HIS A 317 -5.28 18.36 7.71
N THR A 318 -4.57 17.24 7.62
CA THR A 318 -3.54 17.00 6.60
C THR A 318 -4.05 16.26 5.36
N SER A 319 -5.28 15.76 5.38
CA SER A 319 -5.91 15.03 4.27
C SER A 319 -5.98 15.92 3.02
N SER A 320 -5.51 15.42 1.87
CA SER A 320 -5.77 16.09 0.59
C SER A 320 -7.15 15.72 0.01
N ILE A 321 -7.78 14.66 0.53
CA ILE A 321 -9.22 14.42 0.37
C ILE A 321 -9.94 15.18 1.47
N ASN A 322 -10.22 16.46 1.26
CA ASN A 322 -10.91 17.30 2.23
C ASN A 322 -11.88 18.25 1.52
N GLY A 323 -13.13 17.80 1.33
CA GLY A 323 -14.16 18.59 0.67
C GLY A 323 -13.95 18.65 -0.85
N THR A 324 -13.67 19.85 -1.37
CA THR A 324 -13.65 20.11 -2.82
C THR A 324 -12.26 20.27 -3.40
N ASP A 325 -12.05 19.76 -4.61
CA ASP A 325 -10.85 20.10 -5.39
C ASP A 325 -10.97 21.50 -6.06
N PRO A 326 -9.91 22.04 -6.67
CA PRO A 326 -9.93 23.35 -7.34
C PRO A 326 -10.94 23.48 -8.49
N SER A 327 -11.52 22.38 -8.98
CA SER A 327 -12.61 22.40 -9.97
C SER A 327 -13.99 22.49 -9.33
N GLY A 328 -14.09 22.59 -8.00
CA GLY A 328 -15.34 22.60 -7.25
C GLY A 328 -16.01 21.23 -7.14
N ARG A 329 -15.30 20.15 -7.50
CA ARG A 329 -15.82 18.79 -7.39
C ARG A 329 -15.73 18.30 -5.95
N ASP A 330 -16.78 17.68 -5.44
CA ASP A 330 -16.74 16.98 -4.15
C ASP A 330 -15.87 15.71 -4.27
N MET A 331 -14.75 15.67 -3.54
CA MET A 331 -13.81 14.54 -3.57
C MET A 331 -14.30 13.31 -2.79
N HIS A 332 -15.38 13.44 -2.01
CA HIS A 332 -16.04 12.31 -1.36
C HIS A 332 -17.03 11.62 -2.28
N GLN A 333 -17.46 12.29 -3.35
CA GLN A 333 -18.36 11.71 -4.33
C GLN A 333 -17.60 10.86 -5.35
N ILE A 334 -18.13 9.68 -5.67
CA ILE A 334 -17.60 8.78 -6.71
C ILE A 334 -18.58 8.63 -7.86
N GLY A 335 -18.09 8.71 -9.09
CA GLY A 335 -18.87 8.44 -10.29
C GLY A 335 -19.09 6.94 -10.51
N GLU A 336 -20.13 6.59 -11.27
CA GLU A 336 -20.50 5.20 -11.52
C GLU A 336 -19.39 4.43 -12.23
N GLN A 337 -18.70 5.04 -13.20
CA GLN A 337 -17.59 4.37 -13.90
C GLN A 337 -16.44 4.05 -12.94
N ALA A 338 -16.11 4.96 -12.03
CA ALA A 338 -15.06 4.75 -11.03
C ALA A 338 -15.48 3.71 -9.97
N ARG A 339 -16.75 3.72 -9.53
CA ARG A 339 -17.30 2.70 -8.63
C ARG A 339 -17.22 1.31 -9.26
N GLN A 340 -17.61 1.17 -10.53
CA GLN A 340 -17.54 -0.10 -11.26
C GLN A 340 -16.10 -0.55 -11.50
N LEU A 341 -15.19 0.37 -11.84
CA LEU A 341 -13.76 0.05 -11.93
C LEU A 341 -13.26 -0.52 -10.59
N LEU A 342 -13.56 0.13 -9.47
CA LEU A 342 -13.18 -0.38 -8.14
C LEU A 342 -13.76 -1.76 -7.84
N ILE A 343 -15.05 -1.95 -8.06
CA ILE A 343 -15.71 -3.25 -7.84
C ILE A 343 -15.01 -4.31 -8.69
N THR A 344 -14.83 -4.08 -9.99
CA THR A 344 -14.20 -5.04 -10.90
C THR A 344 -12.79 -5.39 -10.43
N ARG A 345 -11.97 -4.39 -10.10
CA ARG A 345 -10.57 -4.59 -9.66
C ARG A 345 -10.47 -5.30 -8.32
N LEU A 346 -11.28 -4.91 -7.33
CA LEU A 346 -11.31 -5.58 -6.02
C LEU A 346 -11.85 -7.01 -6.11
N SER A 347 -12.74 -7.29 -7.06
CA SER A 347 -13.30 -8.63 -7.30
C SER A 347 -12.31 -9.61 -7.93
N LEU A 348 -11.15 -9.16 -8.41
CA LEU A 348 -10.09 -10.03 -8.90
C LEU A 348 -9.45 -10.88 -7.79
N LEU A 349 -9.59 -10.45 -6.53
CA LEU A 349 -9.04 -11.14 -5.37
C LEU A 349 -10.00 -12.20 -4.86
N SER A 350 -9.54 -13.45 -4.83
CA SER A 350 -10.28 -14.52 -4.14
C SER A 350 -10.14 -14.40 -2.61
N ARG A 351 -11.07 -15.03 -1.88
CA ARG A 351 -10.98 -15.15 -0.41
C ARG A 351 -9.66 -15.76 0.05
N GLN A 352 -9.17 -16.79 -0.65
CA GLN A 352 -7.91 -17.45 -0.30
C GLN A 352 -6.72 -16.50 -0.48
N GLN A 353 -6.66 -15.75 -1.58
CA GLN A 353 -5.61 -14.76 -1.79
C GLN A 353 -5.63 -13.65 -0.75
N LEU A 354 -6.81 -13.16 -0.36
CA LEU A 354 -6.94 -12.21 0.76
C LEU A 354 -6.44 -12.82 2.08
N THR A 355 -6.76 -14.08 2.34
CA THR A 355 -6.26 -14.80 3.54
C THR A 355 -4.74 -14.86 3.53
N ASP A 356 -4.13 -15.19 2.39
CA ASP A 356 -2.68 -15.25 2.25
C ASP A 356 -2.04 -13.85 2.41
N ILE A 357 -2.65 -12.80 1.83
CA ILE A 357 -2.20 -11.40 2.00
C ILE A 357 -2.24 -10.99 3.47
N PHE A 358 -3.36 -11.21 4.17
CA PHE A 358 -3.50 -10.83 5.58
C PHE A 358 -2.59 -11.65 6.50
N THR A 359 -2.30 -12.89 6.13
CA THR A 359 -1.30 -13.74 6.82
C THR A 359 0.11 -13.16 6.66
N ALA A 360 0.53 -12.85 5.43
CA ALA A 360 1.84 -12.25 5.17
C ALA A 360 1.99 -10.84 5.75
N ALA A 361 0.89 -10.09 5.83
CA ALA A 361 0.82 -8.82 6.54
C ALA A 361 0.87 -8.98 8.06
N ARG A 362 0.83 -10.21 8.60
CA ARG A 362 0.81 -10.52 10.03
C ARG A 362 -0.38 -9.90 10.78
N ALA A 363 -1.49 -9.69 10.07
CA ALA A 363 -2.73 -9.15 10.63
C ALA A 363 -3.21 -9.88 11.92
N PRO A 364 -3.11 -11.22 12.02
CA PRO A 364 -3.58 -11.94 13.20
C PRO A 364 -2.82 -11.65 14.50
N LEU A 365 -1.65 -11.01 14.42
CA LEU A 365 -0.88 -10.60 15.60
C LEU A 365 -1.40 -9.31 16.24
N ARG A 366 -2.36 -8.63 15.60
CA ARG A 366 -2.88 -7.35 16.08
C ARG A 366 -4.05 -7.57 17.04
N GLU A 367 -3.98 -6.98 18.23
CA GLU A 367 -5.06 -7.04 19.20
C GLU A 367 -6.23 -6.06 18.91
N PRO A 368 -7.50 -6.45 19.09
CA PRO A 368 -7.95 -7.81 19.40
C PRO A 368 -7.68 -8.77 18.22
N ARG A 369 -7.22 -9.99 18.51
CA ARG A 369 -6.82 -10.94 17.46
C ARG A 369 -8.02 -11.40 16.63
N HIS A 370 -7.88 -11.28 15.32
CA HIS A 370 -8.75 -11.91 14.34
C HIS A 370 -7.90 -12.70 13.35
N SER A 371 -8.41 -13.86 12.94
CA SER A 371 -7.77 -14.69 11.92
C SER A 371 -7.67 -13.96 10.57
N ALA A 372 -6.70 -14.35 9.74
CA ALA A 372 -6.59 -13.82 8.40
C ALA A 372 -7.83 -14.12 7.54
N GLY A 373 -8.55 -15.21 7.84
CA GLY A 373 -9.82 -15.55 7.21
C GLY A 373 -10.93 -14.56 7.55
N GLU A 374 -11.05 -14.14 8.81
CA GLU A 374 -12.00 -13.09 9.22
C GLU A 374 -11.69 -11.76 8.53
N TRP A 375 -10.41 -11.38 8.45
CA TRP A 375 -9.98 -10.20 7.70
C TRP A 375 -10.37 -10.27 6.22
N ALA A 376 -10.18 -11.42 5.57
CA ALA A 376 -10.59 -11.66 4.19
C ALA A 376 -12.12 -11.55 4.03
N ASP A 377 -12.89 -12.13 4.94
CA ASP A 377 -14.36 -12.07 4.92
C ASP A 377 -14.86 -10.64 5.12
N LEU A 378 -14.27 -9.90 6.06
CA LEU A 378 -14.59 -8.50 6.28
C LEU A 378 -14.28 -7.67 5.02
N PHE A 379 -13.12 -7.86 4.40
CA PHE A 379 -12.76 -7.19 3.16
C PHE A 379 -13.79 -7.45 2.07
N LEU A 380 -14.15 -8.71 1.80
CA LEU A 380 -15.14 -9.09 0.79
C LEU A 380 -16.54 -8.54 1.10
N SER A 381 -16.95 -8.55 2.37
CA SER A 381 -18.22 -7.94 2.81
C SER A 381 -18.26 -6.44 2.53
N ARG A 382 -17.11 -5.76 2.63
CA ARG A 382 -16.98 -4.34 2.30
C ARG A 382 -17.01 -4.13 0.79
N VAL A 383 -16.41 -5.00 -0.01
CA VAL A 383 -16.57 -4.97 -1.48
C VAL A 383 -18.05 -5.12 -1.85
N GLU A 384 -18.80 -5.98 -1.16
CA GLU A 384 -20.24 -6.12 -1.40
C GLU A 384 -21.03 -4.85 -1.07
N LYS A 385 -20.62 -4.11 -0.03
CA LYS A 385 -21.20 -2.78 0.26
C LYS A 385 -20.92 -1.74 -0.85
N LEU A 386 -19.90 -1.93 -1.72
CA LEU A 386 -19.74 -1.11 -2.92
C LEU A 386 -20.74 -1.49 -4.02
N ARG A 387 -21.02 -2.80 -4.19
CA ARG A 387 -21.99 -3.32 -5.18
C ARG A 387 -23.42 -2.97 -4.80
N SER A 388 -23.71 -3.10 -3.50
CA SER A 388 -25.02 -2.93 -2.89
C SER A 388 -25.01 -1.84 -1.81
N PRO A 389 -24.89 -0.54 -2.16
CA PRO A 389 -24.71 0.56 -1.19
C PRO A 389 -25.81 0.69 -0.13
N MET A 390 -27.02 0.23 -0.45
CA MET A 390 -28.17 0.23 0.46
C MET A 390 -28.52 -1.19 0.97
N GLY A 391 -27.59 -2.15 0.85
CA GLY A 391 -27.81 -3.55 1.18
C GLY A 391 -28.98 -4.14 0.38
N ALA A 392 -29.87 -4.87 1.04
CA ALA A 392 -31.07 -5.46 0.43
C ALA A 392 -32.06 -4.43 -0.17
N LYS A 393 -31.90 -3.14 0.14
CA LYS A 393 -32.72 -2.05 -0.43
C LYS A 393 -32.10 -1.45 -1.70
N THR A 394 -30.96 -1.97 -2.17
CA THR A 394 -30.33 -1.50 -3.40
C THR A 394 -31.19 -1.90 -4.61
N PRO A 395 -31.63 -0.95 -5.46
CA PRO A 395 -32.33 -1.29 -6.70
C PRO A 395 -31.46 -2.14 -7.63
N ALA A 396 -32.08 -3.06 -8.38
CA ALA A 396 -31.38 -3.96 -9.31
C ALA A 396 -30.57 -3.22 -10.41
N GLY A 397 -30.95 -1.98 -10.73
CA GLY A 397 -30.24 -1.10 -11.67
C GLY A 397 -29.58 0.10 -10.99
N PHE A 398 -29.17 -0.04 -9.73
CA PHE A 398 -28.50 1.05 -9.03
C PHE A 398 -27.25 1.51 -9.78
N ALA A 399 -27.18 2.83 -10.00
CA ALA A 399 -26.03 3.53 -10.53
C ALA A 399 -25.85 4.84 -9.76
N CYS A 400 -24.61 5.29 -9.62
CA CYS A 400 -24.34 6.63 -9.09
C CYS A 400 -24.96 7.70 -9.99
N PRO A 401 -25.34 8.88 -9.44
CA PRO A 401 -25.99 9.94 -10.20
C PRO A 401 -25.15 10.47 -11.37
N TYR A 402 -23.82 10.35 -11.27
CA TYR A 402 -22.88 10.78 -12.29
C TYR A 402 -22.10 9.59 -12.85
N SER A 403 -21.88 9.60 -14.17
CA SER A 403 -20.98 8.64 -14.81
C SER A 403 -19.52 8.86 -14.35
N VAL A 404 -19.10 10.13 -14.34
CA VAL A 404 -17.86 10.68 -13.75
C VAL A 404 -18.28 11.96 -13.05
N VAL A 405 -17.77 12.23 -11.84
CA VAL A 405 -18.25 13.38 -11.07
C VAL A 405 -17.81 14.69 -11.73
N PRO A 406 -18.75 15.58 -12.08
CA PRO A 406 -18.39 16.80 -12.79
C PRO A 406 -17.72 17.83 -11.85
N PRO A 407 -16.99 18.80 -12.43
CA PRO A 407 -16.64 20.05 -11.74
C PRO A 407 -17.89 20.71 -11.13
N ASN A 408 -17.71 21.46 -10.04
CA ASN A 408 -18.79 22.15 -9.31
C ASN A 408 -19.96 21.26 -8.84
N SER A 409 -19.71 19.96 -8.64
CA SER A 409 -20.69 19.00 -8.09
C SER A 409 -20.95 19.17 -6.60
N ALA A 410 -20.04 19.82 -5.88
CA ALA A 410 -20.24 20.07 -4.46
C ALA A 410 -21.51 20.90 -4.22
N PRO A 411 -22.31 20.57 -3.19
CA PRO A 411 -23.44 21.39 -2.81
C PRO A 411 -22.95 22.83 -2.62
N GLN A 412 -23.56 23.78 -3.33
CA GLN A 412 -23.28 25.18 -3.05
C GLN A 412 -23.70 25.45 -1.60
N PRO A 413 -22.84 26.05 -0.76
CA PRO A 413 -23.27 26.45 0.57
C PRO A 413 -24.51 27.33 0.41
N ASP A 414 -25.57 27.00 1.15
CA ASP A 414 -26.80 27.80 1.13
C ASP A 414 -26.41 29.25 1.46
N PRO A 415 -26.58 30.22 0.54
CA PRO A 415 -26.24 31.61 0.80
C PRO A 415 -27.07 32.23 1.94
N PHE A 416 -28.08 31.50 2.43
CA PHE A 416 -28.94 31.85 3.56
C PHE A 416 -28.91 30.84 4.71
N GLY A 417 -27.94 29.92 4.74
CA GLY A 417 -27.88 28.82 5.70
C GLY A 417 -27.70 29.27 7.16
N ASN A 418 -28.73 29.02 7.98
CA ASN A 418 -28.70 28.99 9.45
C ASN A 418 -27.76 27.92 10.00
#